data_AF-A0A0R3WQ16-F1
#
_entry.id   AF-A0A0R3WQ16-F1
#
_cell.length_a   1.000
_cell.length_b   1.000
_cell.length_c   1.000
_cell.angle_alpha   90.00
_cell.angle_beta   90.00
_cell.angle_gamma   90.00
#
_symmetry.space_group_name_H-M   'P 1'
#
loop_
_entity.id
_entity.type
_entity.pdbx_description
1 polymer ?
#
loop_
_entity_poly.entity_id
_entity_poly.type
_entity_poly.pdbx_seq_one_letter_code
_entity_poly.pdbx_strand_id
1 'polypeptide(L)' 'MSLVLGVDAPRLNIFEPDTLLDPKIGFPWPETRNFPFHDKKFIIQPVDKTANEVYFSVEKFKINKRILALCTGNREWNR' A
#
# COMPACT_ATOMS: atom_id res chain seq x y z
N MET A 1 -12.29 5.86 11.94
CA MET A 1 -11.12 6.67 11.55
C MET A 1 -10.73 6.29 10.13
N SER A 2 -10.57 7.27 9.25
CA SER A 2 -10.06 7.08 7.88
C SER A 2 -8.57 7.39 7.86
N LEU A 3 -7.81 6.65 7.07
CA LEU A 3 -6.38 6.89 6.82
C LEU A 3 -6.19 7.26 5.35
N VAL A 4 -5.10 7.94 5.04
CA VAL A 4 -4.75 8.31 3.67
C VAL A 4 -3.59 7.45 3.19
N LEU A 5 -3.73 6.88 2.00
CA LEU A 5 -2.70 6.09 1.34
C LEU A 5 -1.98 6.97 0.32
N GLY A 6 -0.66 7.15 0.49
CA GLY A 6 0.19 7.75 -0.52
C GLY A 6 1.03 6.69 -1.23
N VAL A 7 1.06 6.75 -2.56
CA VAL A 7 1.94 5.92 -3.38
C VAL A 7 3.04 6.84 -3.91
N ASP A 8 4.27 6.61 -3.46
CA ASP A 8 5.45 7.40 -3.85
C ASP A 8 6.45 6.52 -4.62
N ALA A 9 7.42 7.15 -5.28
CA ALA A 9 8.43 6.44 -6.06
C ALA A 9 9.18 5.39 -5.23
N PRO A 10 9.72 5.66 -4.02
CA PRO A 10 10.48 4.64 -3.29
C PRO A 10 9.63 3.69 -2.42
N ARG A 11 8.39 4.06 -2.06
CA ARG A 11 7.60 3.34 -1.06
C ARG A 11 6.11 3.67 -1.09
N LEU A 12 5.32 2.81 -0.46
CA LEU A 12 3.94 3.08 -0.08
C LEU A 12 3.91 3.73 1.32
N ASN A 13 3.10 4.76 1.53
CA ASN A 13 3.01 5.48 2.80
C ASN A 13 1.57 5.55 3.31
N ILE A 14 1.40 5.54 4.64
CA ILE A 14 0.13 5.75 5.33
C ILE A 14 0.23 7.03 6.16
N PHE A 15 -0.78 7.87 6.04
CA PHE A 15 -0.90 9.15 6.73
C PHE A 15 -2.19 9.21 7.52
N GLU A 16 -2.18 10.00 8.57
CA GLU A 16 -3.42 10.48 9.17
C GLU A 16 -3.96 11.64 8.32
N PRO A 17 -5.30 11.82 8.25
CA PRO A 17 -5.90 12.89 7.45
C PRO A 17 -5.37 14.29 7.79
N ASP A 18 -5.00 14.52 9.05
CA ASP A 18 -4.55 15.82 9.55
C ASP A 18 -3.03 16.04 9.36
N THR A 19 -2.27 15.00 9.01
CA THR A 19 -0.79 15.05 8.93
C THR A 19 -0.23 14.47 7.62
N LEU A 20 -0.68 14.98 6.48
CA LEU A 20 -0.27 14.49 5.15
C LEU A 20 1.20 14.71 4.77
N LEU A 21 1.94 15.55 5.52
CA LEU A 21 3.37 15.79 5.29
C LEU A 21 4.27 14.80 6.03
N ASP A 22 3.75 14.09 7.02
CA ASP A 22 4.51 13.19 7.89
C ASP A 22 3.91 11.77 7.85
N PRO A 23 4.49 10.85 7.06
CA PRO A 23 3.98 9.48 6.97
C PRO A 23 4.15 8.76 8.31
N LYS A 24 3.06 8.19 8.84
CA LYS A 24 3.09 7.40 10.07
C LYS A 24 3.67 6.01 9.87
N ILE A 25 3.42 5.41 8.70
CA ILE A 25 3.89 4.07 8.33
C ILE A 25 4.35 4.10 6.87
N GLY A 26 5.48 3.46 6.57
CA GLY A 26 5.99 3.31 5.21
C GLY A 26 6.33 1.86 4.89
N PHE A 27 6.04 1.43 3.67
CA PHE A 27 6.37 0.11 3.12
C PHE A 27 7.27 0.28 1.88
N PRO A 28 8.58 0.08 2.02
CA PRO A 28 9.49 0.12 0.89
C PRO A 28 9.14 -0.95 -0.17
N TRP A 29 9.28 -0.61 -1.45
CA TRP A 29 9.04 -1.58 -2.52
C TRP A 29 9.94 -2.82 -2.46
N PRO A 30 11.24 -2.73 -2.10
CA PRO A 30 12.10 -3.91 -1.96
C PRO A 30 11.62 -4.87 -0.86
N GLU A 31 10.97 -4.36 0.18
CA GLU A 31 10.44 -5.15 1.31
C GLU A 31 9.04 -5.70 1.03
N THR A 32 8.41 -5.26 -0.06
CA THR A 32 7.05 -5.66 -0.40
C THR A 32 7.04 -6.71 -1.51
N ARG A 33 6.49 -7.88 -1.21
CA ARG A 33 6.44 -9.00 -2.15
C ARG A 33 5.34 -8.83 -3.18
N ASN A 34 4.08 -8.72 -2.73
CA ASN A 34 2.88 -8.73 -3.56
C ASN A 34 1.75 -7.90 -2.91
N PHE A 35 0.76 -7.56 -3.73
CA PHE A 35 -0.41 -6.78 -3.33
C PHE A 35 -1.74 -7.49 -3.66
N PRO A 36 -2.04 -8.64 -3.04
CA PRO A 36 -3.33 -9.27 -3.25
C PRO A 36 -4.45 -8.40 -2.67
N PHE A 37 -5.63 -8.48 -3.25
CA PHE A 37 -6.83 -7.90 -2.65
C PHE A 37 -8.01 -8.85 -2.83
N HIS A 38 -8.91 -8.87 -1.84
CA HIS A 38 -10.14 -9.64 -1.86
C HIS A 38 -11.29 -8.75 -1.39
N ASP A 39 -12.32 -8.63 -2.22
CA ASP A 39 -13.42 -7.70 -2.00
C ASP A 39 -12.89 -6.28 -1.66
N LYS A 40 -13.19 -5.77 -0.47
CA LYS A 40 -12.76 -4.45 -0.01
C LYS A 40 -11.40 -4.44 0.67
N LYS A 41 -10.79 -5.60 0.93
CA LYS A 41 -9.53 -5.74 1.67
C LYS A 41 -8.33 -5.76 0.72
N PHE A 42 -7.46 -4.77 0.84
CA PHE A 42 -6.15 -4.73 0.18
C PHE A 42 -5.07 -5.21 1.14
N ILE A 43 -4.20 -6.10 0.69
CA ILE A 43 -3.21 -6.77 1.52
C ILE A 43 -1.81 -6.45 0.99
N ILE A 44 -0.90 -6.09 1.89
CA ILE A 44 0.52 -5.88 1.64
C ILE A 44 1.25 -7.09 2.22
N GLN A 45 1.80 -7.91 1.32
CA GLN A 45 2.58 -9.07 1.73
C GLN A 45 4.07 -8.70 1.79
N PRO A 46 4.74 -8.85 2.93
CA PRO A 46 6.18 -8.65 3.02
C PRO A 46 6.96 -9.71 2.23
N VAL A 47 8.19 -9.40 1.84
CA VAL A 47 9.14 -10.36 1.26
C VAL A 47 9.51 -11.44 2.29
N ASP A 48 9.73 -11.02 3.53
CA ASP A 48 9.86 -11.95 4.66
C ASP A 48 8.52 -12.66 4.91
N LYS A 49 8.49 -13.96 4.64
CA LYS A 49 7.30 -14.80 4.81
C LYS A 49 6.91 -15.03 6.27
N THR A 50 7.83 -14.76 7.20
CA THR A 50 7.58 -14.90 8.64
C THR A 50 6.96 -13.65 9.24
N ALA A 51 7.07 -12.50 8.55
CA ALA A 51 6.46 -11.25 8.97
C ALA A 51 4.94 -11.26 8.70
N ASN A 52 4.21 -10.55 9.57
CA ASN A 52 2.77 -10.44 9.44
C ASN A 52 2.36 -9.63 8.22
N GLU A 53 1.31 -10.08 7.54
CA GLU A 53 0.68 -9.31 6.46
C GLU A 53 -0.04 -8.09 7.03
N VAL A 54 0.08 -6.96 6.34
CA VAL A 54 -0.67 -5.75 6.67
C VAL A 54 -1.82 -5.60 5.69
N TYR A 55 -2.97 -5.12 6.15
CA TYR A 55 -4.11 -4.90 5.26
C TYR A 55 -4.88 -3.64 5.63
N PHE A 56 -5.56 -3.08 4.64
CA PHE A 56 -6.52 -2.00 4.82
C PHE A 56 -7.77 -2.27 4.00
N SER A 57 -8.89 -1.71 4.44
CA SER A 57 -10.17 -1.84 3.75
C SER A 57 -10.51 -0.54 3.04
N VAL A 58 -10.98 -0.65 1.80
CA VAL A 58 -11.48 0.49 1.01
C VAL A 58 -12.98 0.40 0.84
N GLU A 59 -13.66 1.53 0.63
CA GLU A 59 -15.12 1.54 0.52
C GLU A 59 -15.64 0.82 -0.74
N LYS A 60 -14.87 0.91 -1.84
CA LYS A 60 -15.27 0.42 -3.17
C LYS A 60 -14.19 -0.46 -3.77
N PHE A 61 -14.57 -1.66 -4.22
CA PHE A 61 -13.68 -2.61 -4.91
C PHE A 61 -12.87 -1.99 -6.06
N LYS A 62 -13.46 -1.07 -6.84
CA LYS A 62 -12.77 -0.39 -7.95
C LYS A 62 -11.53 0.41 -7.50
N ILE A 63 -11.49 0.84 -6.23
CA ILE A 63 -10.35 1.55 -5.65
C ILE A 63 -9.15 0.60 -5.51
N ASN A 64 -9.35 -0.62 -5.04
CA ASN A 64 -8.29 -1.63 -4.92
C ASN A 64 -7.58 -1.89 -6.26
N LYS A 65 -8.34 -1.95 -7.36
CA LYS A 65 -7.76 -2.08 -8.71
C LYS A 65 -6.88 -0.89 -9.10
N ARG A 66 -7.30 0.34 -8.77
CA ARG A 66 -6.52 1.56 -9.05
C ARG A 66 -5.24 1.61 -8.22
N ILE A 67 -5.33 1.27 -6.92
CA ILE A 67 -4.17 1.21 -6.03
C ILE A 67 -3.17 0.17 -6.56
N LEU A 68 -3.64 -1.03 -6.94
CA LEU A 68 -2.76 -2.05 -7.50
C LEU A 68 -2.01 -1.54 -8.74
N ALA A 69 -2.70 -0.90 -9.68
CA ALA A 69 -2.07 -0.37 -10.88
C ALA A 69 -0.98 0.68 -10.57
N LEU A 70 -1.24 1.55 -9.59
CA LEU A 70 -0.26 2.56 -9.14
C LEU A 70 0.96 1.91 -8.46
N CYS A 71 0.74 0.91 -7.59
CA CYS A 71 1.83 0.20 -6.92
C CYS A 71 2.69 -0.59 -7.91
N THR A 72 2.07 -1.29 -8.87
CA THR A 72 2.80 -2.04 -9.89
C THR A 72 3.62 -1.11 -10.78
N GLY A 73 3.01 -0.04 -11.31
CA GLY A 73 3.71 0.91 -12.17
C GLY A 73 4.90 1.60 -11.48
N ASN A 74 4.74 2.03 -10.22
CA ASN A 74 5.85 2.62 -9.46
C ASN A 74 6.94 1.61 -9.15
N ARG A 75 6.57 0.37 -8.81
CA ARG A 75 7.56 -0.68 -8.52
C ARG A 75 8.37 -1.07 -9.76
N GLU A 76 7.75 -1.15 -10.93
CA GLU A 76 8.44 -1.45 -12.19
C GLU A 76 9.40 -0.34 -12.61
N TRP A 77 9.06 0.93 -12.37
CA TRP A 77 9.94 2.05 -12.68
C TRP A 77 11.16 2.14 -11.74
N ASN A 78 11.01 1.75 -10.47
CA ASN A 78 12.07 1.80 -9.46
C ASN A 78 12.91 0.50 -9.35
N ARG A 79 12.75 -0.43 -10.29
CA ARG A 79 13.51 -1.69 -10.33
C ARG A 79 14.63 -1.62 -11.36
#